data_AF-A0A3M1CC91-F1
#
_entry.id   AF-A0A3M1CC91-F1
#
_cell.length_a   1.000
_cell.length_b   1.000
_cell.length_c   1.000
_cell.angle_alpha   90.00
_cell.angle_beta   90.00
_cell.angle_gamma   90.00
#
_symmetry.space_group_name_H-M   'P 1'
#
loop_
_entity.id
_entity.type
_entity.pdbx_description
1 polymer ?
#
loop_
_entity_poly.entity_id
_entity_poly.type
_entity_poly.pdbx_seq_one_letter_code
_entity_poly.pdbx_strand_id
1 'polypeptide(L)'
;MIIISFCGYYANPVQLIYSYFYNPILLFTTSMQINTNDIISTLYYSREAIEYLFAKKDNISISQLKSEVTISEEMYNRMKSLEIIYEYENTVVLNDSVINMLEDILQIGESTPGVISEYVAEVKRYLSFYQETHHFRFVSPLKKYLRRLDKSITREIIKLQKSIDDTYKNESNYRIKLRRLEEYREKRDTLINNIY
;
A
#
# COMPACT_ATOMS: atom_id res chain seq x y z
N MET A 1 22.03 -12.15 -58.15
CA MET A 1 23.08 -11.31 -58.77
C MET A 1 23.05 -9.97 -58.05
N ILE A 2 24.23 -9.48 -57.65
CA ILE A 2 24.57 -8.09 -57.27
C ILE A 2 24.31 -7.68 -55.79
N ILE A 3 25.35 -7.75 -54.94
CA ILE A 3 26.28 -6.69 -54.45
C ILE A 3 25.78 -6.09 -53.12
N ILE A 4 26.37 -6.53 -52.01
CA ILE A 4 26.51 -5.70 -50.80
C ILE A 4 27.94 -5.19 -50.83
N SER A 5 28.07 -3.90 -51.13
CA SER A 5 29.34 -3.20 -51.24
C SER A 5 29.93 -3.00 -49.83
N PHE A 6 31.18 -3.41 -49.69
CA PHE A 6 32.04 -3.10 -48.55
C PHE A 6 32.25 -1.59 -48.42
N CYS A 7 31.98 -1.05 -47.24
CA CYS A 7 32.59 0.14 -46.67
C CYS A 7 32.51 -0.08 -45.15
N GLY A 8 33.56 -0.48 -44.43
CA GLY A 8 34.88 0.10 -44.44
C GLY A 8 35.07 0.89 -43.14
N TYR A 9 35.00 0.21 -41.99
CA TYR A 9 35.59 0.69 -40.73
C TYR A 9 35.93 -0.53 -39.89
N TYR A 10 37.22 -0.73 -39.63
CA TYR A 10 37.70 -1.69 -38.62
C TYR A 10 37.24 -1.20 -37.24
N ALA A 11 36.02 -1.57 -36.83
CA ALA A 11 35.54 -1.33 -35.49
C ALA A 11 36.29 -2.27 -34.54
N ASN A 12 37.23 -1.69 -33.80
CA ASN A 12 37.97 -2.33 -32.73
C ASN A 12 36.97 -2.99 -31.76
N PRO A 13 37.10 -4.28 -31.39
CA PRO A 13 36.11 -4.98 -30.55
C PRO A 13 35.90 -4.30 -29.18
N VAL A 14 36.83 -3.45 -28.75
CA VAL A 14 36.70 -2.61 -27.55
C VAL A 14 35.64 -1.50 -27.72
N GLN A 15 35.49 -0.91 -28.91
CA GLN A 15 34.47 0.13 -29.16
C GLN A 15 33.04 -0.43 -29.20
N LEU A 16 32.85 -1.67 -29.68
CA LEU A 16 31.55 -2.34 -29.62
C LEU A 16 31.14 -2.62 -28.17
N ILE A 17 32.07 -3.04 -27.31
CA ILE A 17 31.82 -3.26 -25.88
C ILE A 17 31.48 -1.94 -25.16
N TYR A 18 32.16 -0.83 -25.48
CA TYR A 18 31.84 0.49 -24.93
C TYR A 18 30.43 0.99 -25.31
N SER A 19 29.94 0.67 -26.53
CA SER A 19 28.58 1.03 -26.93
C SER A 19 27.49 0.27 -26.18
N TYR A 20 27.79 -0.96 -25.73
CA TYR A 20 26.87 -1.79 -24.93
C TYR A 20 26.96 -1.50 -23.42
N PHE A 21 28.11 -1.05 -22.91
CA PHE A 21 28.30 -0.78 -21.47
C PHE A 21 28.06 0.68 -21.05
N TYR A 22 28.18 1.66 -21.96
CA TYR A 22 28.15 3.08 -21.61
C TYR A 22 26.96 3.87 -22.16
N ASN A 23 25.86 3.19 -22.51
CA ASN A 23 24.62 3.90 -22.84
C ASN A 23 23.37 3.34 -22.13
N PRO A 24 23.31 3.37 -20.78
CA PRO A 24 22.05 3.14 -20.08
C PRO A 24 21.09 4.35 -20.14
N ILE A 25 21.44 5.44 -20.83
CA ILE A 25 20.71 6.71 -20.82
C ILE A 25 19.59 6.77 -21.88
N LEU A 26 19.52 5.81 -22.81
CA LEU A 26 18.50 5.82 -23.89
C LEU A 26 17.37 4.80 -23.75
N LEU A 27 17.33 4.02 -22.66
CA LEU A 27 16.19 3.13 -22.34
C LEU A 27 15.52 3.43 -21.01
N PHE A 28 15.92 4.49 -20.31
CA PHE A 28 15.05 5.10 -19.32
C PHE A 28 14.00 5.90 -20.07
N THR A 29 12.87 5.21 -20.30
CA THR A 29 11.53 5.77 -20.25
C THR A 29 11.54 7.17 -19.65
N THR A 30 10.96 8.14 -20.35
CA THR A 30 10.37 9.33 -19.73
C THR A 30 9.41 8.86 -18.65
N SER A 31 9.93 8.50 -17.48
CA SER A 31 9.18 8.33 -16.26
C SER A 31 8.71 9.73 -15.93
N MET A 32 7.48 10.04 -16.32
CA MET A 32 6.78 11.22 -15.83
C MET A 32 7.01 11.23 -14.32
N GLN A 33 7.77 12.19 -13.82
CA GLN A 33 8.00 12.34 -12.39
C GLN A 33 6.62 12.62 -11.81
N ILE A 34 5.98 11.58 -11.26
CA ILE A 34 4.69 11.73 -10.60
C ILE A 34 4.95 12.66 -9.41
N ASN A 35 4.49 13.90 -9.52
CA ASN A 35 4.65 14.89 -8.48
C ASN A 35 3.61 14.59 -7.38
N THR A 36 3.99 14.71 -6.11
CA THR A 36 3.07 14.60 -4.99
C THR A 36 1.86 15.53 -5.15
N ASN A 37 2.03 16.71 -5.76
CA ASN A 37 0.94 17.63 -6.06
C ASN A 37 -0.05 17.07 -7.08
N ASP A 38 0.41 16.28 -8.06
CA ASP A 38 -0.49 15.66 -9.04
C ASP A 38 -1.35 14.57 -8.41
N ILE A 39 -0.79 13.79 -7.50
CA ILE A 39 -1.55 12.80 -6.73
C ILE A 39 -2.58 13.52 -5.85
N ILE A 40 -2.14 14.48 -5.03
CA ILE A 40 -3.03 15.18 -4.08
C ILE A 40 -4.16 15.92 -4.80
N SER A 41 -3.84 16.63 -5.89
CA SER A 41 -4.86 17.32 -6.69
C SER A 41 -5.84 16.34 -7.32
N THR A 42 -5.36 15.23 -7.88
CA THR A 42 -6.23 14.19 -8.45
C THR A 42 -7.15 13.62 -7.38
N LEU A 43 -6.61 13.24 -6.20
CA LEU A 43 -7.41 12.75 -5.07
C LEU A 43 -8.48 13.78 -4.63
N TYR A 44 -8.15 15.07 -4.62
CA TYR A 44 -9.10 16.12 -4.25
C TYR A 44 -10.21 16.32 -5.29
N TYR A 45 -9.85 16.35 -6.57
CA TYR A 45 -10.82 16.54 -7.65
C TYR A 45 -11.69 15.31 -7.89
N SER A 46 -11.18 14.10 -7.62
CA SER A 46 -11.93 12.85 -7.71
C SER A 46 -12.46 12.33 -6.37
N ARG A 47 -12.56 13.20 -5.35
CA ARG A 47 -12.91 12.79 -3.97
C ARG A 47 -14.25 12.03 -3.88
N GLU A 48 -15.25 12.40 -4.67
CA GLU A 48 -16.57 11.75 -4.66
C GLU A 48 -16.48 10.32 -5.20
N ALA A 49 -15.66 10.10 -6.23
CA ALA A 49 -15.42 8.76 -6.78
C ALA A 49 -14.64 7.89 -5.78
N ILE A 50 -13.64 8.48 -5.11
CA ILE A 50 -12.86 7.79 -4.09
C ILE A 50 -13.74 7.42 -2.90
N GLU A 51 -14.57 8.35 -2.41
CA GLU A 51 -15.50 8.09 -1.31
C GLU A 51 -16.49 6.98 -1.67
N TYR A 52 -17.09 7.04 -2.86
CA TYR A 52 -18.02 6.01 -3.34
C TYR A 52 -17.36 4.63 -3.43
N LEU A 53 -16.17 4.54 -4.03
CA LEU A 53 -15.43 3.28 -4.18
C LEU A 53 -14.97 2.74 -2.83
N PHE A 54 -14.49 3.61 -1.94
CA PHE A 54 -14.02 3.24 -0.61
C PHE A 54 -15.14 2.72 0.28
N ALA A 55 -16.31 3.37 0.22
CA ALA A 55 -17.48 2.98 1.02
C ALA A 55 -18.05 1.62 0.61
N LYS A 56 -18.03 1.28 -0.68
CA LYS A 56 -18.78 0.12 -1.18
C LYS A 56 -18.04 -1.22 -1.16
N LYS A 57 -16.72 -1.29 -0.91
CA LYS A 57 -15.85 -2.49 -0.72
C LYS A 57 -15.98 -3.69 -1.69
N ASP A 58 -17.00 -3.72 -2.53
CA ASP A 58 -17.37 -4.74 -3.49
C ASP A 58 -16.96 -4.32 -4.91
N ASN A 59 -17.08 -5.24 -5.86
CA ASN A 59 -16.83 -5.01 -7.28
C ASN A 59 -17.85 -4.01 -7.88
N ILE A 60 -17.47 -2.74 -7.97
CA ILE A 60 -18.29 -1.69 -8.59
C ILE A 60 -18.10 -1.75 -10.10
N SER A 61 -19.18 -1.82 -10.88
CA SER A 61 -19.08 -1.71 -12.34
C SER A 61 -18.75 -0.29 -12.79
N ILE A 62 -18.04 -0.14 -13.91
CA ILE A 62 -17.69 1.19 -14.47
C ILE A 62 -18.97 2.00 -14.75
N SER A 63 -20.02 1.34 -15.27
CA SER A 63 -21.32 1.96 -15.51
C SER A 63 -21.98 2.48 -14.24
N GLN A 64 -21.88 1.72 -13.14
CA GLN A 64 -22.46 2.11 -11.85
C GLN A 64 -21.69 3.28 -11.23
N LEU A 65 -20.36 3.30 -11.35
CA LEU A 65 -19.57 4.45 -10.91
C LEU A 65 -19.96 5.73 -11.66
N LYS A 66 -20.06 5.65 -13.00
CA LYS A 66 -20.38 6.81 -13.85
C LYS A 66 -21.83 7.31 -13.70
N SER A 67 -22.77 6.47 -13.24
CA SER A 67 -24.15 6.89 -12.98
C SER A 67 -24.32 7.57 -11.63
N GLU A 68 -23.52 7.19 -10.63
CA GLU A 68 -23.65 7.65 -9.24
C GLU A 68 -22.73 8.83 -8.94
N VAL A 69 -21.61 8.93 -9.65
CA VAL A 69 -20.62 9.99 -9.45
C VAL A 69 -20.37 10.72 -10.77
N THR A 70 -20.38 12.06 -10.70
CA THR A 70 -20.03 12.89 -11.86
C THR A 70 -18.50 12.94 -12.00
N ILE A 71 -17.95 12.09 -12.86
CA ILE A 71 -16.51 12.08 -13.19
C ILE A 71 -16.30 12.28 -14.68
N SER A 72 -15.40 13.19 -15.07
CA SER A 72 -15.04 13.37 -16.47
C SER A 72 -14.18 12.21 -16.96
N GLU A 73 -14.28 11.89 -18.26
CA GLU A 73 -13.46 10.81 -18.85
C GLU A 73 -11.96 11.11 -18.72
N GLU A 74 -11.57 12.38 -18.80
CA GLU A 74 -10.19 12.82 -18.60
C GLU A 74 -9.72 12.54 -17.16
N MET A 75 -10.53 12.89 -16.15
CA MET A 75 -10.20 12.64 -14.75
C MET A 75 -10.13 11.14 -14.46
N TYR A 76 -11.06 10.37 -15.00
CA TYR A 76 -11.07 8.92 -14.85
C TYR A 76 -9.81 8.28 -15.42
N ASN A 77 -9.41 8.65 -16.64
CA ASN A 77 -8.15 8.19 -17.24
C ASN A 77 -6.92 8.67 -16.46
N ARG A 78 -6.97 9.88 -15.90
CA ARG A 78 -5.91 10.40 -15.02
C ARG A 78 -5.76 9.55 -13.76
N MET A 79 -6.86 9.20 -13.08
CA MET A 79 -6.84 8.31 -11.92
C MET A 79 -6.22 6.95 -12.24
N LYS A 80 -6.51 6.37 -13.42
CA LYS A 80 -5.87 5.12 -13.88
C LYS A 80 -4.38 5.29 -14.11
N SER A 81 -3.98 6.37 -14.80
CA SER A 81 -2.57 6.64 -15.13
C SER A 81 -1.70 6.84 -13.89
N LEU A 82 -2.29 7.37 -12.81
CA LEU A 82 -1.66 7.55 -11.51
C LEU A 82 -1.80 6.34 -10.58
N GLU A 83 -2.33 5.23 -11.09
CA GLU A 83 -2.58 4.00 -10.33
C GLU A 83 -3.43 4.21 -9.07
N ILE A 84 -4.34 5.20 -9.07
CA ILE A 84 -5.28 5.44 -7.97
C ILE A 84 -6.42 4.42 -8.03
N ILE A 85 -6.82 4.02 -9.24
CA ILE A 85 -7.83 2.99 -9.51
C ILE A 85 -7.32 1.98 -10.53
N TYR A 86 -7.85 0.77 -10.45
CA TYR A 86 -7.66 -0.30 -11.43
C TYR A 86 -9.00 -0.72 -12.02
N GLU A 87 -8.95 -1.15 -13.28
CA GLU A 87 -10.09 -1.77 -13.95
C GLU A 87 -9.79 -3.24 -14.21
N TYR A 88 -10.79 -4.10 -13.97
CA TYR A 88 -10.73 -5.51 -14.30
C TYR A 88 -12.13 -5.98 -14.72
N GLU A 89 -12.27 -6.64 -15.87
CA GLU A 89 -13.55 -7.22 -16.32
C GLU A 89 -14.79 -6.32 -16.10
N ASN A 90 -14.70 -5.05 -16.53
CA ASN A 90 -15.76 -4.03 -16.41
C ASN A 90 -16.10 -3.59 -14.97
N THR A 91 -15.27 -3.96 -13.99
CA THR A 91 -15.30 -3.44 -12.64
C THR A 91 -14.15 -2.47 -12.41
N VAL A 92 -14.32 -1.58 -11.44
CA VAL A 92 -13.34 -0.59 -11.03
C VAL A 92 -13.15 -0.66 -9.52
N VAL A 93 -11.89 -0.68 -9.10
CA VAL A 93 -11.49 -0.78 -7.70
C VAL A 93 -10.43 0.27 -7.38
N LEU A 94 -10.37 0.71 -6.12
CA LEU A 94 -9.27 1.55 -5.64
C LEU A 94 -8.01 0.71 -5.50
N ASN A 95 -6.84 1.34 -5.72
CA ASN A 95 -5.56 0.75 -5.40
C ASN A 95 -5.46 0.50 -3.88
N ASP A 96 -4.99 -0.69 -3.50
CA ASP A 96 -4.78 -1.08 -2.10
C ASP A 96 -3.95 -0.06 -1.31
N SER A 97 -2.97 0.59 -1.94
CA SER A 97 -2.15 1.64 -1.30
C SER A 97 -2.98 2.86 -0.92
N VAL A 98 -3.96 3.24 -1.75
CA VAL A 98 -4.89 4.35 -1.48
C VAL A 98 -5.89 3.94 -0.40
N ILE A 99 -6.42 2.72 -0.47
CA ILE A 99 -7.31 2.17 0.56
C ILE A 99 -6.60 2.16 1.91
N ASN A 100 -5.41 1.56 2.00
CA ASN A 100 -4.61 1.50 3.23
C ASN A 100 -4.28 2.90 3.77
N MET A 101 -3.97 3.86 2.89
CA MET A 101 -3.72 5.24 3.31
C MET A 101 -4.97 5.87 3.95
N LEU A 102 -6.15 5.69 3.35
CA LEU A 102 -7.40 6.21 3.87
C LEU A 102 -7.81 5.50 5.17
N GLU A 103 -7.68 4.17 5.23
CA GLU A 103 -7.90 3.37 6.43
C GLU A 103 -6.97 3.80 7.58
N ASP A 104 -5.69 4.07 7.28
CA ASP A 104 -4.71 4.58 8.23
C ASP A 104 -5.10 5.98 8.76
N ILE A 105 -5.55 6.89 7.89
CA ILE A 105 -5.95 8.26 8.26
C ILE A 105 -7.26 8.26 9.05
N LEU A 106 -8.26 7.53 8.56
CA LEU A 106 -9.60 7.48 9.15
C LEU A 106 -9.64 6.57 10.40
N GLN A 107 -8.59 5.78 10.63
CA GLN A 107 -8.51 4.76 11.68
C GLN A 107 -9.61 3.68 11.55
N ILE A 108 -10.09 3.46 10.33
CA ILE A 108 -11.14 2.49 10.00
C ILE A 108 -10.44 1.30 9.34
N GLY A 109 -10.72 0.09 9.80
CA GLY A 109 -10.04 -1.13 9.35
C GLY A 109 -9.78 -2.05 10.53
N GLU A 110 -10.10 -3.33 10.38
CA GLU A 110 -9.62 -4.33 11.32
C GLU A 110 -8.11 -4.42 11.13
N SER A 111 -7.30 -4.09 12.14
CA SER A 111 -5.95 -4.66 12.10
C SER A 111 -6.18 -6.15 12.30
N THR A 112 -5.92 -6.90 11.24
CA THR A 112 -5.94 -8.35 11.38
C THR A 112 -4.70 -8.71 12.20
N PRO A 113 -4.82 -9.56 13.22
CA PRO A 113 -3.67 -10.19 13.89
C PRO A 113 -2.54 -10.60 12.94
N GLY A 114 -2.87 -10.98 11.70
CA GLY A 114 -1.96 -11.29 10.59
C GLY A 114 -0.99 -10.16 10.21
N VAL A 115 -1.41 -8.90 10.20
CA VAL A 115 -0.52 -7.78 9.82
C VAL A 115 0.58 -7.57 10.88
N ILE A 116 0.21 -7.74 12.16
CA ILE A 116 1.17 -7.62 13.27
C ILE A 116 2.15 -8.80 13.24
N SER A 117 1.68 -10.03 13.00
CA SER A 117 2.55 -11.19 12.89
C SER A 117 3.49 -11.10 11.67
N GLU A 118 3.04 -10.56 10.54
CA GLU A 118 3.88 -10.27 9.37
C GLU A 118 4.99 -9.25 9.70
N TYR A 119 4.65 -8.15 10.38
CA TYR A 119 5.66 -7.18 10.80
C TYR A 119 6.66 -7.76 11.78
N VAL A 120 6.23 -8.61 12.71
CA VAL A 120 7.12 -9.33 13.62
C VAL A 120 8.04 -10.27 12.85
N ALA A 121 7.52 -11.01 11.86
CA ALA A 121 8.33 -11.89 11.01
C ALA A 121 9.39 -11.11 10.22
N GLU A 122 9.03 -9.96 9.65
CA GLU A 122 9.96 -9.10 8.92
C GLU A 122 11.04 -8.49 9.84
N VAL A 123 10.67 -8.05 11.05
CA VAL A 123 11.64 -7.61 12.06
C VAL A 123 12.62 -8.73 12.40
N LYS A 124 12.13 -9.94 12.67
CA LYS A 124 12.98 -11.12 12.96
C LYS A 124 13.93 -11.42 11.79
N ARG A 125 13.44 -11.36 10.55
CA ARG A 125 14.22 -11.60 9.32
C ARG A 125 15.35 -10.58 9.12
N TYR A 126 15.07 -9.29 9.22
CA TYR A 126 16.12 -8.27 9.05
C TYR A 126 17.10 -8.23 10.22
N LEU A 127 16.64 -8.59 11.42
CA LEU A 127 17.51 -8.74 12.58
C LEU A 127 18.50 -9.89 12.38
N SER A 128 18.07 -11.05 11.88
CA SER A 128 18.98 -12.18 11.63
C SER A 128 20.03 -11.83 10.57
N PHE A 129 19.64 -11.19 9.46
CA PHE A 129 20.60 -10.72 8.45
C PHE A 129 21.61 -9.72 9.01
N TYR A 130 21.16 -8.82 9.89
CA TYR A 130 22.07 -7.88 10.55
C TYR A 130 23.01 -8.57 11.53
N GLN A 131 22.55 -9.57 12.28
CA GLN A 131 23.38 -10.33 13.22
C GLN A 131 24.46 -11.15 12.50
N GLU A 132 24.16 -11.69 11.32
CA GLU A 132 25.12 -12.48 10.53
C GLU A 132 26.16 -11.61 9.82
N THR A 133 25.72 -10.47 9.25
CA THR A 133 26.58 -9.68 8.34
C THR A 133 27.12 -8.39 8.95
N HIS A 134 26.53 -7.93 10.07
CA HIS A 134 26.74 -6.61 10.67
C HIS A 134 26.61 -5.43 9.70
N HIS A 135 25.96 -5.63 8.54
CA HIS A 135 25.92 -4.63 7.50
C HIS A 135 24.76 -3.64 7.72
N PHE A 136 25.08 -2.34 7.75
CA PHE A 136 24.12 -1.26 7.99
C PHE A 136 22.93 -1.20 7.01
N ARG A 137 23.01 -1.82 5.83
CA ARG A 137 21.90 -1.87 4.85
C ARG A 137 20.63 -2.51 5.43
N PHE A 138 20.77 -3.41 6.42
CA PHE A 138 19.65 -4.10 7.06
C PHE A 138 19.04 -3.29 8.22
N VAL A 139 19.74 -2.27 8.72
CA VAL A 139 19.27 -1.40 9.81
C VAL A 139 18.11 -0.51 9.35
N SER A 140 18.13 -0.03 8.10
CA SER A 140 17.07 0.84 7.57
C SER A 140 15.72 0.10 7.44
N PRO A 141 15.65 -1.08 6.80
CA PRO A 141 14.45 -1.92 6.83
C PRO A 141 14.01 -2.32 8.24
N LEU A 142 14.94 -2.70 9.12
CA LEU A 142 14.63 -3.05 10.51
C LEU A 142 13.92 -1.88 11.23
N LYS A 143 14.47 -0.65 11.13
CA LYS A 143 13.84 0.56 11.69
C LYS A 143 12.46 0.83 11.09
N LYS A 144 12.30 0.60 9.77
CA LYS A 144 11.02 0.77 9.08
C LYS A 144 9.94 -0.16 9.65
N TYR A 145 10.24 -1.46 9.77
CA TYR A 145 9.27 -2.44 10.26
C TYR A 145 9.01 -2.32 11.77
N LEU A 146 10.01 -1.96 12.58
CA LEU A 146 9.80 -1.62 13.99
C LEU A 146 8.84 -0.44 14.17
N ARG A 147 8.97 0.63 13.37
CA ARG A 147 8.03 1.76 13.41
C ARG A 147 6.62 1.36 12.96
N ARG A 148 6.50 0.47 11.98
CA ARG A 148 5.19 -0.05 11.52
C ARG A 148 4.52 -0.91 12.58
N LEU A 149 5.31 -1.75 13.26
CA LEU A 149 4.87 -2.58 14.37
C LEU A 149 4.36 -1.72 15.53
N ASP A 150 5.17 -0.75 15.98
CA ASP A 150 4.83 0.20 17.05
C ASP A 150 3.52 0.95 16.77
N LYS A 151 3.39 1.52 15.56
CA LYS A 151 2.15 2.20 15.14
C LYS A 151 0.95 1.26 15.11
N SER A 152 1.11 0.01 14.71
CA SER A 152 -0.01 -0.93 14.58
C SER A 152 -0.46 -1.43 15.96
N ILE A 153 0.48 -1.77 16.84
CA ILE A 153 0.18 -2.14 18.24
C ILE A 153 -0.51 -0.98 18.96
N THR A 154 0.04 0.24 18.87
CA THR A 154 -0.51 1.41 19.55
C THR A 154 -1.95 1.68 19.12
N ARG A 155 -2.23 1.56 17.81
CA ARG A 155 -3.60 1.71 17.28
C ARG A 155 -4.55 0.68 17.86
N GLU A 156 -4.16 -0.59 17.91
CA GLU A 156 -5.02 -1.64 18.45
C GLU A 156 -5.29 -1.48 19.94
N ILE A 157 -4.29 -1.04 20.71
CA ILE A 157 -4.48 -0.73 22.12
C ILE A 157 -5.52 0.40 22.29
N ILE A 158 -5.41 1.49 21.52
CA ILE A 158 -6.36 2.61 21.59
C ILE A 158 -7.77 2.15 21.20
N LYS A 159 -7.91 1.33 20.15
CA LYS A 159 -9.22 0.78 19.74
C LYS A 159 -9.84 -0.10 20.82
N LEU A 160 -9.05 -0.98 21.42
CA LEU A 160 -9.51 -1.84 22.52
C LEU A 160 -9.95 -0.99 23.72
N GLN A 161 -9.16 0.01 24.11
CA GLN A 161 -9.51 0.93 25.19
C GLN A 161 -10.82 1.67 24.90
N LYS A 162 -10.98 2.22 23.70
CA LYS A 162 -12.23 2.89 23.29
C LYS A 162 -13.43 1.94 23.33
N SER A 163 -13.27 0.72 22.81
CA SER A 163 -14.34 -0.30 22.80
C SER A 163 -14.75 -0.71 24.23
N ILE A 164 -13.78 -0.81 25.14
CA ILE A 164 -14.00 -1.06 26.56
C ILE A 164 -14.79 0.10 27.18
N ASP A 165 -14.32 1.34 27.00
CA ASP A 165 -14.96 2.53 27.55
C ASP A 165 -16.40 2.70 27.05
N ASP A 166 -16.62 2.52 25.74
CA ASP A 166 -17.95 2.60 25.12
C ASP A 166 -18.86 1.50 25.66
N THR A 167 -18.34 0.29 25.88
CA THR A 167 -19.11 -0.81 26.46
C THR A 167 -19.46 -0.53 27.92
N TYR A 168 -18.55 0.05 28.71
CA TYR A 168 -18.84 0.43 30.08
C TYR A 168 -19.93 1.50 30.18
N LYS A 169 -19.85 2.54 29.33
CA LYS A 169 -20.76 3.69 29.34
C LYS A 169 -22.14 3.37 28.75
N ASN A 170 -22.20 2.62 27.65
CA ASN A 170 -23.39 2.55 26.82
C ASN A 170 -24.13 1.21 26.89
N GLU A 171 -23.48 0.10 27.28
CA GLU A 171 -24.18 -1.19 27.39
C GLU A 171 -24.92 -1.27 28.74
N SER A 172 -26.25 -1.31 28.70
CA SER A 172 -27.07 -1.39 29.92
C SER A 172 -27.25 -2.84 30.38
N ASN A 173 -27.21 -3.81 29.45
CA ASN A 173 -27.40 -5.21 29.79
C ASN A 173 -26.10 -5.83 30.34
N TYR A 174 -26.14 -6.21 31.62
CA TYR A 174 -24.97 -6.76 32.31
C TYR A 174 -24.39 -8.02 31.65
N ARG A 175 -25.24 -8.95 31.17
CA ARG A 175 -24.75 -10.20 30.55
C ARG A 175 -24.05 -9.94 29.22
N ILE A 176 -24.58 -9.00 28.43
CA ILE A 176 -23.97 -8.60 27.15
C ILE A 176 -22.69 -7.82 27.41
N LYS A 177 -22.69 -6.93 28.39
CA LYS A 177 -21.50 -6.19 28.85
C LYS A 177 -20.36 -7.15 29.20
N LEU A 178 -20.62 -8.14 30.05
CA LEU A 178 -19.60 -9.11 30.48
C LEU A 178 -19.00 -9.88 29.30
N ARG A 179 -19.87 -10.40 28.41
CA ARG A 179 -19.41 -11.13 27.21
C ARG A 179 -18.54 -10.28 26.29
N ARG A 180 -18.93 -9.04 26.00
CA ARG A 180 -18.12 -8.13 25.16
C ARG A 180 -16.77 -7.82 25.79
N LEU A 181 -16.72 -7.63 27.12
CA LEU A 181 -15.45 -7.41 27.82
C LEU A 181 -14.54 -8.65 27.78
N GLU A 182 -15.10 -9.86 27.84
CA GLU A 182 -14.34 -11.10 27.60
C GLU A 182 -13.80 -11.18 26.18
N GLU A 183 -14.59 -10.85 25.16
CA GLU A 183 -14.13 -10.81 23.76
C GLU A 183 -12.97 -9.81 23.57
N TYR A 184 -13.03 -8.63 24.18
CA TYR A 184 -11.91 -7.67 24.12
C TYR A 184 -10.67 -8.18 24.84
N ARG A 185 -10.85 -8.93 25.94
CA ARG A 185 -9.74 -9.57 26.65
C ARG A 185 -9.06 -10.61 25.77
N GLU A 186 -9.83 -11.46 25.09
CA GLU A 186 -9.29 -12.46 24.15
C GLU A 186 -8.55 -11.81 22.98
N LYS A 187 -9.09 -10.71 22.43
CA LYS A 187 -8.41 -9.91 21.39
C LYS A 187 -7.08 -9.34 21.88
N ARG A 188 -7.04 -8.79 23.11
CA ARG A 188 -5.79 -8.32 23.73
C ARG A 188 -4.79 -9.47 23.89
N ASP A 189 -5.23 -10.62 24.39
CA ASP A 189 -4.35 -11.76 24.64
C ASP A 189 -3.78 -12.30 23.31
N THR A 190 -4.58 -12.32 22.26
CA THR A 190 -4.14 -12.64 20.89
C THR A 190 -3.08 -11.63 20.39
N LEU A 191 -3.30 -10.33 20.58
CA LEU A 191 -2.34 -9.29 20.22
C LEU A 191 -0.99 -9.50 20.92
N ILE A 192 -1.01 -9.80 22.22
CA ILE A 192 0.19 -10.11 23.02
C ILE A 192 0.90 -11.34 22.46
N ASN A 193 0.17 -12.43 22.20
CA ASN A 193 0.74 -13.67 21.69
C ASN A 193 1.37 -13.54 20.29
N ASN A 194 0.96 -12.58 19.47
CA ASN A 194 1.59 -12.35 18.16
C ASN A 194 2.94 -11.62 18.26
N ILE A 195 3.22 -10.98 19.40
CA ILE A 195 4.46 -10.23 19.62
C ILE A 195 5.56 -11.14 20.21
N TYR A 196 5.18 -12.01 21.16
CA TYR A 196 6.08 -12.94 21.85
C TYR A 196 6.29 -14.21 21.03
#